data_AF-X0ZM81-F1
#
_entry.id   AF-X0ZM81-F1
#
_cell.length_a   1.000
_cell.length_b   1.000
_cell.length_c   1.000
_cell.angle_alpha   90.00
_cell.angle_beta   90.00
_cell.angle_gamma   90.00
#
_symmetry.space_group_name_H-M   'P 1'
#
loop_
_entity.id
_entity.type
_entity.pdbx_description
1 polymer ?
#
loop_
_entity_poly.entity_id
_entity_poly.type
_entity_poly.pdbx_seq_one_letter_code
_entity_poly.pdbx_strand_id
1 'polypeptide(L)'
;MGYRKWTVFTRYLLGFGILAYLFYKIEVGNVLKVIVKVDSQYLVASIFMALFVRILQAWQLSIGIQHHQTPINIKKTFEINMICQFYGLFLPGVVVGGGVKSYKFYKHIGKWAEVLSTIVFIRF
;
A
#
# COMPACT_ATOMS: atom_id res chain seq x y z
N MET A 1 21.68 15.38 17.36
CA MET A 1 20.21 15.25 17.24
C MET A 1 19.54 16.29 16.31
N GLY A 2 20.19 17.39 15.90
CA GLY A 2 19.58 18.46 15.07
C GLY A 2 19.43 18.17 13.56
N TYR A 3 20.31 17.35 12.96
CA TYR A 3 20.33 17.12 11.51
C TYR A 3 19.10 16.38 10.96
N ARG A 4 18.47 15.48 11.74
CA ARG A 4 17.35 14.66 11.27
C ARG A 4 16.04 15.43 11.13
N LYS A 5 15.87 16.54 11.86
CA LYS A 5 14.66 17.38 11.76
C LYS A 5 14.67 18.25 10.50
N TRP A 6 15.85 18.68 10.08
CA TRP A 6 16.02 19.57 8.93
C TRP A 6 15.73 18.87 7.59
N THR A 7 16.16 17.62 7.43
CA THR A 7 15.87 16.82 6.22
C THR A 7 14.40 16.44 6.09
N VAL A 8 13.73 16.21 7.22
CA VAL A 8 12.28 15.94 7.24
C VAL A 8 11.51 17.21 6.85
N PHE A 9 11.91 18.37 7.37
CA PHE A 9 11.30 19.65 7.04
C PHE A 9 11.46 20.02 5.56
N THR A 10 12.67 19.91 5.00
CA THR A 10 12.90 20.21 3.58
C THR A 10 12.14 19.27 2.65
N ARG A 11 11.99 17.99 3.03
CA ARG A 11 11.20 17.01 2.26
C ARG A 11 9.71 17.39 2.21
N TYR A 12 9.13 17.83 3.33
CA TYR A 12 7.75 18.30 3.34
C TYR A 12 7.61 19.60 2.54
N LEU A 13 8.55 20.54 2.70
CA LEU A 13 8.52 21.83 2.00
C LEU A 13 8.62 21.63 0.47
N LEU A 14 9.51 20.76 0.01
CA LEU A 14 9.59 20.38 -1.40
C LEU A 14 8.32 19.65 -1.88
N GLY A 15 7.80 18.72 -1.09
CA GLY A 15 6.56 18.00 -1.43
C GLY A 15 5.37 18.95 -1.60
N PHE A 16 5.16 19.84 -0.63
CA PHE A 16 4.10 20.85 -0.70
C PHE A 16 4.34 21.88 -1.80
N GLY A 17 5.58 22.30 -2.03
CA GLY A 17 5.93 23.22 -3.12
C GLY A 17 5.63 22.64 -4.50
N ILE A 18 5.96 21.38 -4.74
CA ILE A 18 5.65 20.68 -5.99
C ILE A 18 4.14 20.51 -6.15
N LEU A 19 3.42 20.14 -5.10
CA LEU A 19 1.95 20.05 -5.12
C LEU A 19 1.32 21.39 -5.46
N ALA A 20 1.74 22.48 -4.80
CA ALA A 20 1.24 23.82 -5.06
C ALA A 20 1.49 24.25 -6.52
N TYR A 21 2.69 23.97 -7.05
CA TYR A 21 3.01 24.20 -8.44
C TYR A 21 2.15 23.38 -9.41
N LEU A 22 1.87 22.11 -9.08
CA LEU A 22 0.99 21.25 -9.86
C LEU A 22 -0.44 21.82 -9.92
N PHE A 23 -0.99 22.22 -8.77
CA PHE A 23 -2.32 22.82 -8.69
C PHE A 23 -2.41 24.19 -9.37
N TYR A 24 -1.32 24.96 -9.39
CA TYR A 24 -1.27 26.23 -10.12
C TYR A 24 -1.23 26.02 -11.64
N LYS A 25 -0.48 25.02 -12.11
CA LYS A 25 -0.32 24.75 -13.54
C LYS A 25 -1.48 23.97 -14.15
N ILE A 26 -2.18 23.17 -13.34
CA ILE A 26 -3.31 22.36 -13.79
C ILE A 26 -4.60 23.12 -13.50
N GLU A 27 -5.32 23.50 -14.55
CA GLU A 27 -6.70 23.99 -14.41
C GLU A 27 -7.57 22.88 -13.84
N VAL A 28 -7.88 22.96 -12.54
CA VAL A 28 -8.71 21.98 -11.81
C VAL A 28 -10.06 21.76 -12.51
N GLY A 29 -10.60 22.80 -13.18
CA GLY A 29 -11.81 22.71 -13.98
C GLY A 29 -11.71 21.76 -15.18
N ASN A 30 -10.54 21.65 -15.82
CA ASN A 30 -10.33 20.69 -16.92
C ASN A 30 -10.20 19.27 -16.40
N VAL A 31 -9.61 19.07 -15.21
CA VAL A 31 -9.52 17.74 -14.58
C VAL A 31 -10.91 17.17 -14.31
N LEU A 32 -11.82 17.96 -13.74
CA LEU A 32 -13.20 17.55 -13.49
C LEU A 32 -13.95 17.21 -14.78
N LYS A 33 -13.76 17.99 -15.85
CA LYS A 33 -14.36 17.71 -17.16
C LYS A 33 -13.85 16.41 -17.77
N VAL A 34 -12.57 16.10 -17.59
CA VAL A 34 -11.98 14.84 -18.06
C VAL A 34 -12.55 13.66 -17.26
N ILE A 35 -12.66 13.77 -15.93
CA ILE A 35 -13.21 12.72 -15.07
C ILE A 35 -14.66 12.37 -15.48
N VAL A 36 -15.50 13.37 -15.75
CA VAL A 36 -16.89 13.14 -16.16
C VAL A 36 -16.99 12.54 -17.57
N LYS A 37 -16.00 12.78 -18.44
CA LYS A 37 -15.95 12.22 -19.80
C LYS A 37 -15.33 10.82 -19.86
N VAL A 38 -14.87 10.27 -18.74
CA VAL A 38 -14.33 8.90 -18.73
C VAL A 38 -15.44 7.92 -19.08
N ASP A 39 -15.17 7.09 -20.08
CA ASP A 39 -16.06 6.01 -20.49
C ASP A 39 -16.17 4.97 -19.36
N SER A 40 -17.41 4.69 -18.97
CA SER A 40 -17.76 3.78 -17.87
C SER A 40 -17.17 2.38 -18.05
N GLN A 41 -16.99 1.91 -19.29
CA GLN A 41 -16.39 0.59 -19.58
C GLN A 41 -14.94 0.51 -19.12
N TYR A 42 -14.15 1.56 -19.37
CA TYR A 42 -12.76 1.62 -18.93
C TYR A 42 -12.66 1.73 -17.41
N LEU A 43 -13.58 2.48 -16.78
CA LEU A 43 -13.63 2.60 -15.32
C LEU A 43 -13.89 1.24 -14.67
N VAL A 44 -14.88 0.49 -15.16
CA VAL A 44 -15.19 -0.86 -14.69
C VAL A 44 -14.01 -1.80 -14.92
N ALA A 45 -13.40 -1.79 -16.12
CA ALA A 45 -12.21 -2.60 -16.41
C ALA A 45 -11.04 -2.29 -15.46
N SER A 46 -10.84 -1.01 -15.13
CA SER A 46 -9.81 -0.56 -14.17
C SER A 46 -10.04 -1.13 -12.78
N ILE A 47 -11.30 -1.16 -12.32
CA ILE A 47 -11.66 -1.72 -11.00
C ILE A 47 -11.39 -3.22 -10.98
N PHE A 48 -11.80 -3.95 -12.02
CA PHE A 48 -11.52 -5.39 -12.12
C PHE A 48 -10.02 -5.68 -12.16
N MET A 49 -9.27 -4.92 -12.94
CA MET A 49 -7.81 -5.04 -13.03
C MET A 49 -7.16 -4.76 -11.67
N ALA A 50 -7.61 -3.71 -10.96
CA ALA A 50 -7.12 -3.38 -9.64
C ALA A 50 -7.40 -4.53 -8.64
N LEU A 51 -8.60 -5.09 -8.63
CA LEU A 51 -8.94 -6.25 -7.81
C LEU A 51 -8.09 -7.47 -8.15
N PHE A 52 -7.87 -7.75 -9.44
CA PHE A 52 -7.05 -8.85 -9.90
C PHE A 52 -5.60 -8.73 -9.39
N VAL A 53 -5.00 -7.54 -9.48
CA VAL A 53 -3.66 -7.29 -8.91
C VAL A 53 -3.64 -7.51 -7.39
N ARG A 54 -4.71 -7.16 -6.66
CA ARG A 54 -4.78 -7.42 -5.20
C ARG A 54 -4.82 -8.91 -4.88
N ILE A 55 -5.53 -9.69 -5.68
CA ILE A 55 -5.60 -11.15 -5.51
C ILE A 55 -4.20 -11.75 -5.73
N LEU A 56 -3.49 -11.33 -6.79
CA LEU A 56 -2.12 -11.78 -7.05
C LEU A 56 -1.16 -11.42 -5.91
N GLN A 57 -1.23 -10.20 -5.38
CA GLN A 57 -0.40 -9.77 -4.24
C GLN A 57 -0.69 -10.58 -2.96
N ALA A 58 -1.95 -10.93 -2.71
CA ALA A 58 -2.31 -11.79 -1.59
C ALA A 58 -1.82 -13.23 -1.80
N TRP A 59 -1.86 -13.72 -3.04
CA TRP A 59 -1.37 -15.05 -3.37
C TRP A 59 0.16 -15.16 -3.25
N GLN A 60 0.90 -14.19 -3.79
CA GLN A 60 2.36 -14.09 -3.62
C GLN A 60 2.75 -14.10 -2.13
N LEU A 61 2.02 -13.36 -1.29
CA LEU A 61 2.20 -13.36 0.15
C LEU A 61 1.90 -14.71 0.79
N SER A 62 0.85 -15.40 0.33
CA SER A 62 0.50 -16.73 0.83
C SER A 62 1.60 -17.74 0.50
N ILE A 63 2.16 -17.70 -0.71
CA ILE A 63 3.27 -18.59 -1.11
C ILE A 63 4.51 -18.30 -0.26
N GLY A 64 4.85 -17.03 -0.06
CA GLY A 64 5.98 -16.63 0.78
C GLY A 64 5.87 -17.13 2.22
N ILE A 65 4.66 -17.15 2.78
CA ILE A 65 4.41 -17.63 4.16
C ILE A 65 4.35 -19.15 4.23
N GLN A 66 3.81 -19.82 3.21
CA GLN A 66 3.79 -21.30 3.15
C GLN A 66 5.20 -21.90 3.13
N HIS A 67 6.18 -21.18 2.57
CA HIS A 67 7.59 -21.58 2.62
C HIS A 67 8.13 -21.70 4.06
N HIS A 68 7.52 -21.01 5.02
CA HIS A 68 7.90 -21.04 6.44
C HIS A 68 7.11 -22.06 7.28
N GLN A 69 6.46 -23.05 6.65
CA GLN A 69 5.76 -24.18 7.30
C GLN A 69 4.58 -23.82 8.23
N THR A 70 4.04 -22.60 8.16
CA THR A 70 2.81 -22.25 8.89
C THR A 70 1.58 -22.22 7.98
N PRO A 71 0.56 -23.06 8.22
CA PRO A 71 -0.63 -23.13 7.37
C PRO A 71 -1.59 -21.98 7.69
N ILE A 72 -1.32 -20.79 7.16
CA ILE A 72 -2.35 -19.75 7.09
C ILE A 72 -3.22 -20.00 5.86
N ASN A 73 -4.53 -20.08 6.08
CA ASN A 73 -5.52 -20.19 5.00
C ASN A 73 -5.44 -18.95 4.09
N ILE A 74 -5.39 -19.17 2.77
CA ILE A 74 -5.35 -18.13 1.72
C ILE A 74 -6.41 -17.06 1.95
N LYS A 75 -7.61 -17.44 2.42
CA LYS A 75 -8.69 -16.50 2.75
C LYS A 75 -8.28 -15.49 3.82
N LYS A 76 -7.62 -15.93 4.89
CA LYS A 76 -7.12 -15.06 5.96
C LYS A 76 -5.98 -14.17 5.47
N THR A 77 -5.10 -14.71 4.63
CA THR A 77 -4.01 -13.93 4.01
C THR A 77 -4.57 -12.77 3.17
N PHE A 78 -5.62 -13.04 2.39
CA PHE A 78 -6.32 -12.03 1.59
C PHE A 78 -6.99 -10.96 2.47
N GLU A 79 -7.72 -11.38 3.51
CA GLU A 79 -8.36 -10.47 4.46
C GLU A 79 -7.34 -9.54 5.15
N ILE A 80 -6.24 -10.11 5.65
CA ILE A 80 -5.15 -9.33 6.28
C ILE A 80 -4.57 -8.34 5.26
N ASN A 81 -4.37 -8.76 4.01
CA ASN A 81 -3.83 -7.90 2.96
C ASN A 81 -4.77 -6.71 2.67
N MET A 82 -6.07 -6.96 2.48
CA MET A 82 -7.07 -5.90 2.29
C MET A 82 -7.10 -4.91 3.46
N ILE A 83 -7.06 -5.40 4.70
CA ILE A 83 -7.07 -4.54 5.88
C ILE A 83 -5.80 -3.68 5.94
N CYS A 84 -4.62 -4.26 5.66
CA CYS A 84 -3.37 -3.49 5.62
C CYS A 84 -3.37 -2.44 4.50
N GLN A 85 -3.97 -2.76 3.35
CA GLN A 85 -4.12 -1.83 2.25
C GLN A 85 -5.01 -0.65 2.63
N PHE A 86 -6.13 -0.94 3.28
CA PHE A 86 -7.05 0.07 3.81
C PHE A 86 -6.33 1.01 4.77
N TYR A 87 -5.61 0.47 5.77
CA TYR A 87 -4.80 1.30 6.68
C TYR A 87 -3.72 2.11 5.94
N GLY A 88 -3.14 1.55 4.87
CA GLY A 88 -2.18 2.26 4.03
C GLY A 88 -2.76 3.43 3.24
N LEU A 89 -4.08 3.49 3.01
CA LEU A 89 -4.73 4.63 2.35
C LEU A 89 -4.88 5.83 3.30
N PHE A 90 -5.09 5.59 4.59
CA PHE A 90 -5.30 6.64 5.60
C PHE A 90 -4.02 7.07 6.29
N LEU A 91 -3.03 6.18 6.42
CA LEU A 91 -1.77 6.47 7.10
C LEU A 91 -0.60 6.44 6.13
N PRO A 92 -0.01 7.60 5.79
CA PRO A 92 1.21 7.66 5.01
C PRO A 92 2.35 7.10 5.85
N GLY A 93 2.77 5.87 5.54
CA GLY A 93 3.85 5.25 6.30
C GLY A 93 4.14 3.81 5.91
N VAL A 94 5.37 3.61 5.46
CA VAL A 94 6.09 2.32 5.37
C VAL A 94 5.90 1.45 6.62
N VAL A 95 5.77 2.10 7.77
CA VAL A 95 5.69 1.51 9.11
C VAL A 95 4.28 1.01 9.45
N VAL A 96 3.23 1.66 8.95
CA VAL A 96 1.85 1.34 9.36
C VAL A 96 1.32 0.15 8.56
N GLY A 97 1.40 0.20 7.23
CA GLY A 97 1.00 -0.94 6.39
C GLY A 97 1.86 -2.17 6.63
N GLY A 98 3.18 -2.00 6.80
CA GLY A 98 4.11 -3.07 7.16
C GLY A 98 3.87 -3.59 8.57
N GLY A 99 3.81 -2.70 9.57
CA GLY A 99 3.66 -3.06 10.98
C GLY A 99 2.32 -3.71 11.31
N VAL A 100 1.21 -3.24 10.74
CA VAL A 100 -0.10 -3.90 10.91
C VAL A 100 -0.08 -5.29 10.28
N LYS A 101 0.55 -5.44 9.11
CA LYS A 101 0.73 -6.73 8.44
C LYS A 101 1.58 -7.67 9.29
N SER A 102 2.74 -7.22 9.74
CA SER A 102 3.65 -7.98 10.61
C SER A 102 2.97 -8.40 11.92
N TYR A 103 2.21 -7.49 12.55
CA TYR A 103 1.51 -7.78 13.79
C TYR A 103 0.40 -8.82 13.60
N LYS A 104 -0.42 -8.69 12.55
CA LYS A 104 -1.48 -9.66 12.26
C LYS A 104 -0.93 -11.04 11.88
N PHE A 105 0.16 -11.09 11.12
CA PHE A 105 0.83 -12.35 10.79
C PHE A 105 1.56 -12.95 11.99
N TYR A 106 2.22 -12.15 12.83
CA TYR A 106 2.81 -12.60 14.08
C TYR A 106 1.77 -13.23 15.01
N LYS A 107 0.58 -12.63 15.14
CA LYS A 107 -0.50 -13.19 15.96
C LYS A 107 -0.92 -14.61 15.54
N HIS A 108 -0.67 -14.98 14.27
CA HIS A 108 -0.98 -16.31 13.75
C HIS A 108 0.23 -17.26 13.67
N ILE A 109 1.45 -16.74 13.52
CA ILE A 109 2.68 -17.53 13.28
C ILE A 109 3.54 -17.65 14.54
N GLY A 110 3.49 -16.66 15.44
CA GLY A 110 4.29 -16.60 16.66
C GLY A 110 5.77 -16.29 16.45
N LYS A 111 6.24 -16.17 15.20
CA LYS A 111 7.65 -15.94 14.86
C LYS A 111 7.86 -14.64 14.10
N TRP A 112 8.39 -13.63 14.79
CA TRP A 112 8.65 -12.30 14.21
C TRP A 112 9.66 -12.31 13.06
N ALA A 113 10.71 -13.12 13.17
CA ALA A 113 11.81 -13.14 12.19
C ALA A 113 11.33 -13.58 10.80
N GLU A 114 10.57 -14.68 10.71
CA GLU A 114 10.03 -15.22 9.46
C GLU A 114 9.02 -14.24 8.84
N VAL A 115 8.13 -13.66 9.65
CA VAL A 115 7.13 -12.69 9.18
C VAL A 115 7.78 -11.43 8.61
N LEU A 116 8.82 -10.92 9.27
CA LEU A 116 9.54 -9.74 8.80
C LEU A 116 10.35 -10.03 7.54
N SER A 117 11.01 -11.19 7.45
CA SER A 117 11.76 -11.55 6.24
C SER A 117 10.86 -11.69 5.02
N THR A 118 9.68 -12.30 5.14
CA THR A 118 8.74 -12.41 4.02
C THR A 118 8.20 -11.05 3.60
N ILE A 119 7.88 -10.18 4.56
CA ILE A 119 7.36 -8.83 4.28
C ILE A 119 8.44 -7.95 3.63
N VAL A 120 9.69 -8.05 4.04
CA VAL A 120 10.81 -7.34 3.40
C VAL A 120 11.10 -7.89 2.01
N PHE A 121 11.07 -9.21 1.83
CA PHE A 121 11.32 -9.86 0.54
C PHE A 121 10.28 -9.47 -0.52
N ILE A 122 8.99 -9.47 -0.18
CA ILE A 122 7.90 -9.11 -1.12
C ILE A 122 7.84 -7.60 -1.40
N ARG A 123 8.52 -6.79 -0.57
CA ARG A 123 8.55 -5.34 -0.71
C ARG A 123 9.57 -4.86 -1.76
N PHE A 124 10.56 -5.67 -2.07
CA PHE A 124 11.52 -5.47 -3.16
C PHE A 124 11.05 -6.21 -4.41
#